data_AF-A0A0B1S3H5-F1
#
_entry.id   AF-A0A0B1S3H5-F1
#
_cell.length_a   1.000
_cell.length_b   1.000
_cell.length_c   1.000
_cell.angle_alpha   90.00
_cell.angle_beta   90.00
_cell.angle_gamma   90.00
#
_symmetry.space_group_name_H-M   'P 1'
#
loop_
_entity.id
_entity.type
_entity.pdbx_description
1 polymer ?
#
loop_
_entity_poly.entity_id
_entity_poly.type
_entity_poly.pdbx_seq_one_letter_code
_entity_poly.pdbx_strand_id
1 'polypeptide(L)'
;MTEEQQRFHYFSMNDLDKDNRIDGIEIIKALTHSHEDETGPGLPIKDEDELITLVDNVLKDMDLNRDGYIDYAEYLKKQEVKT
;
A
#
# COMPACT_ATOMS: atom_id res chain seq x y z
N MET A 1 17.51 11.40 -2.96
CA MET A 1 16.07 11.14 -2.93
C MET A 1 15.51 11.97 -1.79
N THR A 2 14.57 12.87 -2.06
CA THR A 2 13.82 13.56 -0.99
C THR A 2 12.78 12.63 -0.39
N GLU A 3 12.29 12.89 0.82
CA GLU A 3 11.23 12.09 1.44
C GLU A 3 9.97 12.04 0.57
N GLU A 4 9.62 13.15 -0.09
CA GLU A 4 8.51 13.21 -1.05
C GLU A 4 8.71 12.28 -2.24
N GLN A 5 9.94 12.23 -2.81
CA GLN A 5 10.25 11.33 -3.91
C GLN A 5 10.23 9.87 -3.49
N GLN A 6 10.65 9.55 -2.27
CA GLN A 6 10.54 8.19 -1.73
C GLN A 6 9.08 7.80 -1.52
N ARG A 7 8.26 8.69 -0.95
CA ARG A 7 6.82 8.46 -0.77
C ARG A 7 6.11 8.22 -2.10
N PHE A 8 6.39 9.07 -3.10
CA PHE A 8 5.85 8.90 -4.44
C PHE A 8 6.37 7.63 -5.13
N HIS A 9 7.64 7.28 -4.93
CA HIS A 9 8.19 6.04 -5.48
C HIS A 9 7.51 4.81 -4.89
N TYR A 10 7.32 4.74 -3.57
CA TYR A 10 6.58 3.65 -2.94
C TYR A 10 5.12 3.61 -3.38
N PHE A 11 4.48 4.76 -3.54
CA PHE A 11 3.12 4.82 -4.07
C PHE A 11 3.04 4.27 -5.50
N SER A 12 3.86 4.82 -6.40
CA SER A 12 3.91 4.44 -7.82
C SER A 12 4.44 3.03 -8.07
N MET A 13 5.19 2.44 -7.12
CA MET A 13 5.66 1.06 -7.22
C MET A 13 4.53 0.05 -6.96
N ASN A 14 3.55 0.42 -6.13
CA ASN A 14 2.42 -0.43 -5.79
C ASN A 14 1.19 -0.18 -6.66
N ASP A 15 1.09 1.01 -7.27
CA ASP A 15 0.14 1.35 -8.33
C ASP A 15 0.52 0.64 -9.64
N LEU A 16 -0.03 -0.56 -9.84
CA LEU A 16 0.31 -1.47 -10.94
C LEU A 16 -0.42 -1.10 -12.23
N ASP A 17 -1.62 -0.53 -12.15
CA ASP A 17 -2.41 -0.14 -13.31
C ASP A 17 -2.28 1.36 -13.67
N LYS A 18 -1.56 2.13 -12.85
CA LYS A 18 -1.21 3.54 -13.04
C LYS A 18 -2.43 4.47 -13.00
N ASP A 19 -3.44 4.11 -12.21
CA ASP A 19 -4.63 4.94 -12.02
C ASP A 19 -4.42 6.05 -10.97
N ASN A 20 -3.23 6.11 -10.35
CA ASN A 20 -2.86 7.00 -9.24
C ASN A 20 -3.66 6.77 -7.97
N ARG A 21 -4.11 5.53 -7.76
CA ARG A 21 -4.77 5.04 -6.56
C ARG A 21 -4.12 3.72 -6.18
N ILE A 22 -4.39 3.28 -4.96
CA ILE A 22 -3.98 1.96 -4.50
C ILE A 22 -5.23 1.22 -4.04
N ASP A 23 -5.52 0.10 -4.68
CA ASP A 23 -6.64 -0.77 -4.32
C ASP A 23 -6.22 -1.91 -3.35
N GLY A 24 -7.21 -2.62 -2.80
CA GLY A 24 -6.96 -3.75 -1.89
C GLY A 24 -6.13 -4.88 -2.50
N ILE A 25 -6.28 -5.17 -3.80
CA ILE A 25 -5.51 -6.19 -4.53
C ILE A 25 -4.06 -5.74 -4.71
N GLU A 26 -3.83 -4.46 -4.95
CA GLU A 26 -2.49 -3.88 -5.03
C GLU A 26 -1.78 -3.90 -3.67
N ILE A 27 -2.50 -3.63 -2.58
CA ILE A 27 -1.99 -3.82 -1.21
C ILE A 27 -1.61 -5.28 -0.97
N ILE A 28 -2.48 -6.22 -1.36
CA ILE A 28 -2.19 -7.66 -1.27
C ILE A 28 -0.92 -8.00 -2.03
N LYS A 29 -0.83 -7.55 -3.28
CA LYS A 29 0.35 -7.79 -4.12
C LYS A 29 1.57 -7.19 -3.47
N ALA A 30 1.55 -5.95 -3.00
CA ALA A 30 2.66 -5.32 -2.30
C ALA A 30 3.16 -6.12 -1.08
N LEU A 31 2.24 -6.68 -0.31
CA LEU A 31 2.54 -7.46 0.91
C LEU A 31 3.03 -8.87 0.60
N THR A 32 2.51 -9.47 -0.46
CA THR A 32 2.83 -10.84 -0.91
C THR A 32 4.00 -10.89 -1.89
N HIS A 33 4.35 -9.77 -2.54
CA HIS A 33 5.40 -9.73 -3.56
C HIS A 33 6.77 -9.94 -2.92
N SER A 34 7.21 -11.19 -2.93
CA SER A 34 8.62 -11.55 -2.84
C SER A 34 9.21 -11.36 -4.23
N HIS A 35 9.68 -10.16 -4.58
CA HIS A 35 10.60 -10.07 -5.71
C HIS A 35 11.91 -10.72 -5.27
N GLU A 36 12.31 -11.80 -5.96
CA GLU A 36 13.59 -12.50 -5.75
C GLU A 36 14.81 -11.57 -5.90
N ASP A 37 14.62 -10.34 -6.41
CA ASP A 37 15.64 -9.31 -6.49
C ASP A 37 15.15 -7.97 -5.87
N GLU A 38 15.83 -7.56 -4.79
CA GLU A 38 16.09 -6.19 -4.33
C GLU A 38 15.20 -5.42 -3.32
N THR A 39 13.98 -5.80 -2.89
CA THR A 39 13.22 -4.89 -1.97
C THR A 39 12.41 -5.50 -0.81
N GLY A 40 12.83 -6.62 -0.24
CA GLY A 40 12.42 -7.02 1.13
C GLY A 40 11.85 -8.44 1.25
N PRO A 41 11.74 -8.98 2.48
CA PRO A 41 11.21 -10.32 2.70
C PRO A 41 9.69 -10.29 2.48
N GLY A 42 9.23 -10.71 1.29
CA GLY A 42 7.81 -10.94 1.10
C GLY A 42 7.34 -11.94 2.15
N LEU A 43 6.26 -11.59 2.85
CA LEU A 43 5.75 -12.43 3.92
C LEU A 43 5.16 -13.68 3.25
N PRO A 44 5.52 -14.90 3.69
CA PRO A 44 4.83 -16.10 3.27
C PRO A 44 3.46 -16.09 3.94
N ILE A 45 2.53 -15.33 3.39
CA ILE A 45 1.16 -15.26 3.84
C ILE A 45 0.50 -16.57 3.44
N LYS A 46 0.42 -17.49 4.40
CA LYS A 46 -0.16 -18.84 4.21
C LYS A 46 -1.68 -18.84 4.37
N ASP A 47 -2.22 -17.77 4.94
CA ASP A 47 -3.63 -17.67 5.33
C ASP A 47 -4.28 -16.45 4.67
N GLU A 48 -5.30 -16.71 3.87
CA GLU A 48 -6.06 -15.67 3.14
C GLU A 48 -6.83 -14.77 4.10
N ASP A 49 -7.30 -15.29 5.24
CA ASP A 49 -8.04 -14.50 6.23
C ASP A 49 -7.14 -13.46 6.91
N GLU A 50 -5.87 -13.80 7.13
CA GLU A 50 -4.86 -12.87 7.67
C GLU A 50 -4.54 -11.76 6.67
N LEU A 51 -4.46 -12.12 5.38
CA LEU A 51 -4.26 -11.18 4.28
C LEU A 51 -5.41 -10.17 4.20
N ILE A 52 -6.65 -10.67 4.20
CA ILE A 52 -7.87 -9.85 4.16
C ILE A 52 -7.89 -8.91 5.36
N THR A 53 -7.60 -9.43 6.56
CA THR A 53 -7.54 -8.62 7.79
C THR A 53 -6.50 -7.50 7.69
N LEU A 54 -5.34 -7.78 7.09
CA LEU A 54 -4.29 -6.78 6.91
C LEU A 54 -4.71 -5.67 5.93
N VAL A 55 -5.33 -6.04 4.81
CA VAL A 55 -5.87 -5.11 3.83
C VAL A 55 -6.97 -4.25 4.44
N ASP A 56 -7.91 -4.87 5.15
CA ASP A 56 -9.00 -4.17 5.83
C ASP A 56 -8.48 -3.15 6.84
N ASN A 57 -7.43 -3.50 7.59
CA ASN A 57 -6.80 -2.59 8.53
C ASN A 57 -6.12 -1.41 7.82
N VAL A 58 -5.45 -1.65 6.68
CA VAL A 58 -4.81 -0.59 5.89
C VAL A 58 -5.85 0.36 5.31
N LEU A 59 -6.89 -0.17 4.65
CA LEU A 59 -7.96 0.63 4.09
C LEU A 59 -8.68 1.42 5.18
N LYS A 60 -9.07 0.80 6.29
CA LYS A 60 -9.73 1.49 7.40
C LYS A 60 -8.94 2.67 7.95
N ASP A 61 -7.63 2.60 7.88
CA ASP A 61 -6.72 3.62 8.42
C ASP A 61 -6.39 4.75 7.44
N MET A 62 -6.55 4.51 6.13
CA MET A 62 -6.04 5.38 5.06
C MET A 62 -7.15 5.85 4.11
N ASP A 63 -8.09 4.97 3.76
CA ASP A 63 -9.27 5.29 2.97
C ASP A 63 -10.25 6.11 3.83
N LEU A 64 -10.18 7.43 3.68
CA LEU A 64 -10.96 8.38 4.47
C LEU A 64 -12.36 8.56 3.89
N ASN A 65 -12.49 8.40 2.58
CA ASN A 65 -13.72 8.63 1.84
C ASN A 65 -14.58 7.33 1.71
N ARG A 66 -14.00 6.16 2.04
CA ARG A 66 -14.57 4.82 1.96
C ARG A 66 -14.96 4.40 0.54
N ASP A 67 -14.19 4.79 -0.46
CA ASP A 67 -14.40 4.40 -1.86
C ASP A 67 -13.69 3.09 -2.22
N GLY A 68 -12.92 2.51 -1.29
CA GLY A 68 -12.18 1.25 -1.48
C GLY A 68 -10.80 1.44 -2.11
N TYR A 69 -10.37 2.69 -2.29
CA TYR A 69 -9.07 3.06 -2.82
C TYR A 69 -8.35 3.99 -1.85
N ILE A 70 -7.03 4.04 -1.97
CA ILE A 70 -6.19 5.03 -1.28
C ILE A 70 -5.61 5.95 -2.34
N ASP A 71 -6.06 7.20 -2.36
CA ASP A 71 -5.47 8.20 -3.24
C ASP A 71 -4.16 8.77 -2.66
N TYR A 72 -3.40 9.48 -3.50
CA TYR A 72 -2.13 10.06 -3.07
C TYR A 72 -2.28 11.08 -1.93
N ALA A 73 -3.41 11.80 -1.85
CA ALA A 73 -3.65 12.77 -0.79
C ALA A 73 -3.94 12.07 0.54
N GLU A 74 -4.71 10.99 0.53
CA GLU A 74 -4.97 10.10 1.66
C GLU A 74 -3.69 9.43 2.16
N TYR A 75 -2.86 8.94 1.24
CA TYR A 75 -1.55 8.37 1.53
C TYR A 75 -0.63 9.37 2.24
N LEU A 76 -0.53 10.60 1.71
CA LEU A 76 0.29 11.65 2.32
C LEU A 76 -0.23 12.05 3.70
N LYS A 77 -1.54 12.24 3.84
CA LYS A 77 -2.16 12.69 5.09
C LYS A 77 -1.89 11.73 6.24
N LYS A 78 -1.86 10.42 5.97
CA LYS A 78 -1.49 9.42 6.99
C LYS A 78 0.00 9.49 7.39
N GLN A 79 0.88 9.77 6.44
CA GLN A 79 2.33 9.90 6.68
C GLN A 79 2.69 11.17 7.45
N GLU A 80 1.90 12.25 7.33
CA GLU A 80 2.09 13.47 8.13
C GLU A 80 1.68 13.28 9.60
N VAL A 81 0.66 12.46 9.87
CA VAL A 81 0.13 12.22 11.23
C VAL A 81 1.05 11.33 12.09
N LYS A 82 2.06 10.68 11.50
CA LYS A 82 3.03 9.84 12.24
C LYS A 82 4.16 10.62 12.94
N THR A 83 4.08 11.95 12.99
CA THR A 83 5.06 12.83 13.66
C THR A 83 4.54 13.32 15.01
#